data_AF-A0A9N8HYA5-F1
#
_entry.id   AF-A0A9N8HYA5-F1
#
_cell.length_a   1.000
_cell.length_b   1.000
_cell.length_c   1.000
_cell.angle_alpha   90.00
_cell.angle_beta   90.00
_cell.angle_gamma   90.00
#
_symmetry.space_group_name_H-M   'P 1'
#
loop_
_entity.id
_entity.type
_entity.pdbx_description
1 polymer ?
#
loop_
_entity_poly.entity_id
_entity_poly.type
_entity_poly.pdbx_seq_one_letter_code
_entity_poly.pdbx_strand_id
1 'polypeptide(L)'
;MSSTSTFTTRSYDEDCMKAAIAQSQVAVEEGCMPFGAVLVDDAGNILAAAHNCSAASSKRGGKGDVTRHAEVELVRKMGALDNIDGKDKTKCTIYASTEPCVMCAGAIYWSGVSRVVYGCSSEELEQTLSGPGGFDIPVERLYQMGRPGMRKMNIVGPLLAKEAMDVHRASGVWCKPITTNNDNGKHTNQDIETERSLLQSGLGAAPATRDFQVPVISMSTQDDDDDETILANQLWDAARTVGFFTVVDHGIPLELIQQAFAVSADFFSNQTREEKEEQSPFAKELNSGYEYFTQVRPSTGTADQKESLQVTARQGVMEGRWPPEKFQDTATQLLEHAHKLANRILTLLEKDACPLNEAGTLAKSHTLWAPDGQCTLRFLHYPPMEPETAKQLTTPDEQGKIHWRAGPHTDWDNVTLLFQQPGQAGLECCSNPHDTTKGERRWTPIDPVEGGIAINIGDMLARWSDGRLYSNLHRVRMPTVEECTPPSSRYSIAYFAQSDKATVIRSKEGEDPITAGDYILSRIRSNFES
;
A
#
# COMPACT_ATOMS: atom_id res chain seq x y z
N MET A 1 16.92 -13.54 -14.74
CA MET A 1 17.18 -14.93 -14.32
C MET A 1 17.21 -14.95 -12.80
N SER A 2 16.14 -15.46 -12.18
CA SER A 2 16.02 -15.57 -10.73
C SER A 2 16.89 -16.73 -10.26
N SER A 3 17.90 -16.47 -9.41
CA SER A 3 18.62 -17.54 -8.72
C SER A 3 17.87 -17.84 -7.43
N THR A 4 16.97 -18.81 -7.49
CA THR A 4 16.50 -19.52 -6.30
C THR A 4 17.69 -20.24 -5.66
N SER A 5 18.27 -19.62 -4.63
CA SER A 5 19.24 -20.30 -3.76
C SER A 5 18.49 -21.40 -3.02
N THR A 6 18.64 -22.64 -3.48
CA THR A 6 18.15 -23.84 -2.79
C THR A 6 18.84 -23.94 -1.43
N PHE A 7 18.15 -23.58 -0.36
CA PHE A 7 18.61 -23.75 1.01
C PHE A 7 18.72 -25.25 1.33
N THR A 8 19.88 -25.72 1.76
CA THR A 8 20.07 -27.09 2.24
C THR A 8 19.62 -27.19 3.69
N THR A 9 18.43 -27.73 3.92
CA THR A 9 17.96 -28.20 5.23
C THR A 9 18.83 -29.39 5.68
N ARG A 10 19.23 -29.41 6.94
CA ARG A 10 19.97 -30.53 7.55
C ARG A 10 19.00 -31.44 8.29
N SER A 11 19.28 -32.75 8.32
CA SER A 11 18.37 -33.75 8.92
C SER A 11 18.11 -33.53 10.41
N TYR A 12 18.98 -32.80 11.10
CA TYR A 12 18.87 -32.47 12.52
C TYR A 12 18.31 -31.06 12.80
N ASP A 13 17.95 -30.29 11.77
CA ASP A 13 17.51 -28.89 11.94
C ASP A 13 16.27 -28.78 12.85
N GLU A 14 15.29 -29.68 12.70
CA GLU A 14 14.08 -29.67 13.54
C GLU A 14 14.37 -29.98 15.01
N ASP A 15 15.21 -30.98 15.30
CA ASP A 15 15.52 -31.37 16.68
C ASP A 15 16.34 -30.29 17.39
N CYS A 16 17.24 -29.63 16.66
CA CYS A 16 17.97 -28.48 17.17
C CYS A 16 17.05 -27.27 17.42
N MET A 17 16.07 -27.03 16.53
CA MET A 17 15.08 -25.98 16.73
C MET A 17 14.18 -26.26 17.94
N LYS A 18 13.74 -27.51 18.15
CA LYS A 18 13.01 -27.91 19.37
C LYS A 18 13.83 -27.62 20.63
N ALA A 19 15.15 -27.82 20.60
CA ALA A 19 16.02 -27.48 21.72
C ALA A 19 16.11 -25.96 21.97
N ALA A 20 16.12 -25.13 20.93
CA ALA A 20 16.05 -23.67 21.07
C ALA A 20 14.69 -23.22 21.66
N ILE A 21 13.58 -23.81 21.19
CA ILE A 21 12.24 -23.57 21.72
C ILE A 21 12.14 -24.00 23.19
N ALA A 22 12.73 -25.13 23.58
CA ALA A 22 12.80 -25.55 24.99
C ALA A 22 13.53 -24.52 25.87
N GLN A 23 14.60 -23.89 25.36
CA GLN A 23 15.26 -22.79 26.09
C GLN A 23 14.36 -21.55 26.25
N SER A 24 13.52 -21.23 25.27
CA SER A 24 12.55 -20.13 25.40
C SER A 24 11.50 -20.40 26.49
N GLN A 25 11.14 -21.67 26.71
CA GLN A 25 10.26 -22.09 27.80
C GLN A 25 10.93 -21.93 29.17
N VAL A 26 12.22 -22.31 29.29
CA VAL A 26 13.01 -22.09 30.50
C VAL A 26 13.08 -20.60 30.86
N ALA A 27 13.27 -19.71 29.88
CA ALA A 27 13.23 -18.26 30.14
C ALA A 27 11.88 -17.82 30.74
N VAL A 28 10.75 -18.36 30.25
CA VAL A 28 9.42 -18.05 30.81
C VAL A 28 9.29 -18.54 32.25
N GLU A 29 9.76 -19.74 32.56
CA GLU A 29 9.75 -20.33 33.91
C GLU A 29 10.57 -19.49 34.89
N GLU A 30 11.70 -18.92 34.44
CA GLU A 30 12.54 -18.01 35.23
C GLU A 30 12.01 -16.57 35.27
N GLY A 31 10.90 -16.28 34.58
CA GLY A 31 10.24 -14.98 34.56
C GLY A 31 10.89 -13.94 33.64
N CYS A 32 11.70 -14.39 32.67
CA CYS A 32 12.28 -13.61 31.59
C CYS A 32 11.40 -13.66 30.31
N MET A 33 11.75 -12.86 29.30
CA MET A 33 11.06 -12.89 28.00
C MET A 33 11.29 -14.23 27.26
N PRO A 34 10.31 -14.74 26.49
CA PRO A 34 10.30 -16.08 25.90
C PRO A 34 11.26 -16.23 24.69
N PHE A 35 12.57 -16.15 24.91
CA PHE A 35 13.57 -16.33 23.85
C PHE A 35 14.64 -17.35 24.26
N GLY A 36 15.00 -18.23 23.33
CA GLY A 36 15.96 -19.31 23.53
C GLY A 36 16.84 -19.53 22.31
N ALA A 37 18.06 -20.01 22.51
CA ALA A 37 19.00 -20.30 21.44
C ALA A 37 19.93 -21.47 21.79
N VAL A 38 20.35 -22.23 20.77
CA VAL A 38 21.37 -23.29 20.89
C VAL A 38 22.44 -23.16 19.81
N LEU A 39 23.67 -23.53 20.16
CA LEU A 39 24.82 -23.60 19.27
C LEU A 39 25.08 -25.07 18.93
N VAL A 40 25.22 -25.36 17.64
CA VAL A 40 25.31 -26.74 17.13
C VAL A 40 26.52 -26.85 16.20
N ASP A 41 27.26 -27.95 16.29
CA ASP A 41 28.34 -28.24 15.35
C ASP A 41 27.85 -28.89 14.05
N ASP A 42 28.76 -29.09 13.09
CA ASP A 42 28.41 -29.60 11.76
C ASP A 42 27.83 -31.03 11.78
N ALA A 43 28.07 -31.77 12.87
CA ALA A 43 27.55 -33.12 13.07
C ALA A 43 26.17 -33.14 13.78
N GLY A 44 25.62 -31.97 14.13
CA GLY A 44 24.33 -31.86 14.82
C GLY A 44 24.43 -31.96 16.34
N ASN A 45 25.63 -31.91 16.93
CA ASN A 45 25.76 -31.93 18.38
C ASN A 45 25.55 -30.53 18.96
N ILE A 46 24.66 -30.41 19.94
CA ILE A 46 24.46 -29.17 20.71
C ILE A 46 25.68 -28.95 21.60
N LEU A 47 26.42 -27.87 21.35
CA LEU A 47 27.61 -27.48 22.11
C LEU A 47 27.26 -26.59 23.31
N ALA A 48 26.25 -25.74 23.16
CA ALA A 48 25.77 -24.86 24.21
C ALA A 48 24.30 -24.49 24.00
N ALA A 49 23.63 -24.14 25.10
CA ALA A 49 22.27 -23.65 25.13
C ALA A 49 22.18 -22.42 26.03
N ALA A 50 21.37 -21.45 25.64
CA ALA A 50 21.11 -20.24 26.41
C ALA A 50 19.68 -19.74 26.18
N HIS A 51 19.20 -18.95 27.12
CA HIS A 51 17.90 -18.31 27.08
C HIS A 51 18.05 -16.86 27.54
N ASN A 52 17.01 -16.06 27.35
CA ASN A 52 17.07 -14.65 27.72
C ASN A 52 17.19 -14.47 29.23
N CYS A 53 18.17 -13.67 29.66
CA CYS A 53 18.40 -13.30 31.05
C CYS A 53 18.48 -11.77 31.25
N SER A 54 17.95 -10.99 30.30
CA SER A 54 18.00 -9.53 30.32
C SER A 54 17.19 -8.96 31.49
N ALA A 55 17.78 -8.03 32.25
CA ALA A 55 17.17 -7.48 33.46
C ALA A 55 15.93 -6.60 33.16
N ALA A 56 15.95 -5.87 32.03
CA ALA A 56 14.79 -5.12 31.51
C ALA A 56 13.65 -6.03 31.04
N SER A 57 13.95 -7.31 30.85
CA SER A 57 13.07 -8.33 30.28
C SER A 57 12.41 -9.22 31.36
N SER A 58 12.78 -9.04 32.63
CA SER A 58 12.14 -9.73 33.74
C SER A 58 10.79 -9.08 34.07
N LYS A 59 9.75 -9.88 34.39
CA LYS A 59 8.43 -9.38 34.87
C LYS A 59 8.51 -8.46 36.11
N ARG A 60 9.70 -8.27 36.68
CA ARG A 60 9.97 -7.53 37.92
C ARG A 60 10.60 -6.14 37.71
N GLY A 61 10.88 -5.72 36.47
CA GLY A 61 11.36 -4.37 36.15
C GLY A 61 12.60 -3.95 36.96
N GLY A 62 13.75 -4.57 36.69
CA GLY A 62 14.97 -4.41 37.49
C GLY A 62 16.12 -3.68 36.80
N LYS A 63 17.11 -3.23 37.60
CA LYS A 63 18.43 -2.79 37.13
C LYS A 63 19.26 -4.01 36.69
N GLY A 64 19.92 -3.94 35.53
CA GLY A 64 20.89 -4.95 35.09
C GLY A 64 21.22 -4.87 33.60
N ASP A 65 22.02 -5.82 33.11
CA ASP A 65 22.49 -5.83 31.72
C ASP A 65 21.34 -6.18 30.75
N VAL A 66 20.97 -5.20 29.92
CA VAL A 66 19.89 -5.31 28.94
C VAL A 66 20.30 -6.16 27.73
N THR A 67 21.59 -6.39 27.52
CA THR A 67 22.13 -7.11 26.36
C THR A 67 22.07 -8.63 26.50
N ARG A 68 21.63 -9.16 27.64
CA ARG A 68 21.60 -10.61 27.94
C ARG A 68 20.46 -11.35 27.23
N HIS A 69 20.33 -11.15 25.92
CA HIS A 69 19.44 -11.90 25.05
C HIS A 69 19.97 -13.32 24.84
N ALA A 70 19.11 -14.26 24.44
CA ALA A 70 19.45 -15.66 24.31
C ALA A 70 20.68 -15.90 23.42
N GLU A 71 20.75 -15.24 22.26
CA GLU A 71 21.84 -15.39 21.30
C GLU A 71 23.14 -14.73 21.79
N VAL A 72 23.04 -13.60 22.51
CA VAL A 72 24.21 -12.94 23.09
C VAL A 72 24.78 -13.77 24.25
N GLU A 73 23.92 -14.30 25.12
CA GLU A 73 24.33 -15.23 26.17
C GLU A 73 24.93 -16.51 25.59
N LEU A 74 24.39 -17.00 24.47
CA LEU A 74 24.94 -18.15 23.76
C LEU A 74 26.34 -17.85 23.21
N VAL A 75 26.55 -16.70 22.58
CA VAL A 75 27.87 -16.26 22.10
C VAL A 75 28.86 -16.05 23.26
N ARG A 76 28.40 -15.56 24.42
CA ARG A 76 29.22 -15.48 25.64
C ARG A 76 29.65 -16.86 26.13
N LYS A 77 28.71 -17.81 26.25
CA LYS A 77 29.02 -19.20 26.62
C LYS A 77 29.97 -19.85 25.63
N MET A 78 29.77 -19.60 24.33
CA MET A 78 30.63 -20.08 23.27
C MET A 78 32.10 -19.67 23.48
N GLY A 79 32.35 -18.43 23.94
CA GLY A 79 33.71 -17.95 24.23
C GLY A 79 34.42 -18.66 25.38
N ALA A 80 33.71 -19.45 26.19
CA ALA A 80 34.24 -20.19 27.34
C ALA A 80 34.27 -21.72 27.14
N LEU A 81 34.03 -22.19 25.92
CA LEU A 81 33.98 -23.61 25.59
C LEU A 81 35.37 -24.15 25.20
N ASP A 82 35.97 -25.01 26.03
CA ASP A 82 37.25 -25.68 25.71
C ASP A 82 37.16 -26.54 24.44
N ASN A 83 35.96 -27.04 24.10
CA ASN A 83 35.70 -27.90 22.95
C ASN A 83 35.42 -27.12 21.65
N ILE A 84 35.48 -25.79 21.66
CA ILE A 84 35.36 -24.95 20.45
C ILE A 84 36.70 -24.40 19.97
N ASP A 85 37.72 -24.42 20.82
CA ASP A 85 39.07 -24.02 20.43
C ASP A 85 39.64 -24.99 19.38
N GLY A 86 40.02 -24.44 18.23
CA GLY A 86 40.45 -25.21 17.06
C GLY A 86 39.32 -25.72 16.14
N LYS A 87 38.04 -25.55 16.50
CA LYS A 87 36.92 -25.83 15.58
C LYS A 87 36.73 -24.70 14.58
N ASP A 88 36.40 -25.06 13.34
CA ASP A 88 35.98 -24.11 12.32
C ASP A 88 34.56 -23.61 12.64
N LYS A 89 34.47 -22.47 13.34
CA LYS A 89 33.22 -21.84 13.77
C LYS A 89 32.29 -21.51 12.60
N THR A 90 32.81 -21.40 11.38
CA THR A 90 31.99 -21.14 10.19
C THR A 90 31.06 -22.30 9.83
N LYS A 91 31.35 -23.52 10.33
CA LYS A 91 30.52 -24.72 10.14
C LYS A 91 29.47 -24.93 11.24
N CYS A 92 29.55 -24.16 12.32
CA CYS A 92 28.54 -24.19 13.37
C CYS A 92 27.27 -23.46 12.91
N THR A 93 26.17 -23.82 13.55
CA THR A 93 24.84 -23.22 13.34
C THR A 93 24.30 -22.72 14.66
N ILE A 94 23.73 -21.51 14.66
CA ILE A 94 22.91 -21.02 15.78
C ILE A 94 21.44 -21.23 15.42
N TYR A 95 20.71 -21.94 16.27
CA TYR A 95 19.26 -22.04 16.20
C TYR A 95 18.67 -21.10 17.24
N ALA A 96 17.83 -20.18 16.81
CA ALA A 96 17.12 -19.22 17.66
C ALA A 96 15.63 -19.51 17.63
N SER A 97 14.95 -19.49 18.78
CA SER A 97 13.49 -19.71 18.86
C SER A 97 12.71 -18.65 18.07
N THR A 98 13.29 -17.48 17.90
CA THR A 98 12.73 -16.33 17.19
C THR A 98 13.82 -15.71 16.32
N GLU A 99 13.45 -15.02 15.25
CA GLU A 99 14.39 -14.30 14.40
C GLU A 99 15.29 -13.35 15.23
N PRO A 100 16.64 -13.44 15.11
CA PRO A 100 17.53 -12.62 15.91
C PRO A 100 17.40 -11.13 15.59
N CYS A 101 17.29 -10.29 16.64
CA CYS A 101 17.29 -8.84 16.47
C CYS A 101 18.67 -8.30 16.04
N VAL A 102 18.73 -7.01 15.68
CA VAL A 102 19.95 -6.35 15.18
C VAL A 102 21.16 -6.52 16.11
N MET A 103 20.95 -6.43 17.43
CA MET A 103 22.02 -6.64 18.41
C MET A 103 22.55 -8.08 18.39
N CYS A 104 21.64 -9.06 18.41
CA CYS A 104 21.97 -10.47 18.37
C CYS A 104 22.65 -10.85 17.05
N ALA A 105 22.18 -10.31 15.93
CA ALA A 105 22.76 -10.51 14.62
C ALA A 105 24.22 -10.01 14.54
N GLY A 106 24.51 -8.84 15.10
CA GLY A 106 25.88 -8.34 15.24
C GLY A 106 26.75 -9.30 16.07
N ALA A 107 26.27 -9.76 17.22
CA ALA A 107 26.99 -10.69 18.08
C ALA A 107 27.26 -12.04 17.37
N ILE A 108 26.27 -12.58 16.66
CA ILE A 108 26.39 -13.79 15.85
C ILE A 108 27.44 -13.62 14.77
N TYR A 109 27.44 -12.50 14.04
CA TYR A 109 28.45 -12.23 13.02
C TYR A 109 29.86 -12.16 13.62
N TRP A 110 30.06 -11.50 14.76
CA TRP A 110 31.39 -11.43 15.37
C TRP A 110 31.84 -12.74 16.05
N SER A 111 30.90 -13.65 16.32
CA SER A 111 31.20 -14.98 16.88
C SER A 111 31.99 -15.90 15.92
N GLY A 112 31.91 -15.64 14.61
CA GLY A 112 32.50 -16.48 13.57
C GLY A 112 31.54 -17.53 12.97
N VAL A 113 30.35 -17.69 13.56
CA VAL A 113 29.26 -18.52 13.01
C VAL A 113 28.81 -17.95 11.66
N SER A 114 28.44 -18.83 10.73
CA SER A 114 28.01 -18.45 9.37
C SER A 114 26.64 -18.99 8.98
N ARG A 115 25.96 -19.76 9.84
CA ARG A 115 24.58 -20.21 9.63
C ARG A 115 23.69 -19.90 10.83
N VAL A 116 22.52 -19.35 10.56
CA VAL A 116 21.47 -19.08 11.55
C VAL A 116 20.19 -19.74 11.07
N VAL A 117 19.52 -20.45 11.97
CA VAL A 117 18.19 -21.00 11.75
C VAL A 117 17.24 -20.39 12.78
N TYR A 118 16.08 -19.88 12.38
CA TYR A 118 15.14 -19.26 13.32
C TYR A 118 13.74 -19.88 13.30
N GLY A 119 13.09 -19.85 14.46
CA GLY A 119 11.81 -20.51 14.73
C GLY A 119 10.63 -19.79 14.08
N CYS A 120 10.20 -18.70 14.70
CA CYS A 120 9.24 -17.75 14.12
C CYS A 120 9.92 -16.42 13.72
N SER A 121 9.33 -15.70 12.78
CA SER A 121 9.86 -14.38 12.37
C SER A 121 9.56 -13.31 13.41
N SER A 122 10.40 -12.26 13.47
CA SER A 122 10.09 -11.11 14.34
C SER A 122 8.83 -10.38 13.86
N GLU A 123 8.58 -10.37 12.55
CA GLU A 123 7.37 -9.83 11.92
C GLU A 123 6.09 -10.56 12.40
N GLU A 124 6.09 -11.90 12.38
CA GLU A 124 4.95 -12.69 12.85
C GLU A 124 4.71 -12.48 14.35
N LEU A 125 5.77 -12.41 15.16
CA LEU A 125 5.65 -12.12 16.58
C LEU A 125 5.03 -10.73 16.83
N GLU A 126 5.47 -9.73 16.08
CA GLU A 126 4.97 -8.36 16.18
C GLU A 126 3.49 -8.28 15.77
N GLN A 127 3.13 -8.83 14.60
CA GLN A 127 1.78 -8.76 14.06
C GLN A 127 0.75 -9.51 14.90
N THR A 128 1.13 -10.65 15.48
CA THR A 128 0.16 -11.54 16.15
C THR A 128 0.05 -11.29 17.65
N LEU A 129 1.11 -10.77 18.29
CA LEU A 129 1.17 -10.63 19.74
C LEU A 129 1.56 -9.24 20.23
N SER A 130 1.83 -8.25 19.35
CA SER A 130 2.40 -6.96 19.75
C SER A 130 3.71 -7.19 20.51
N GLY A 131 4.70 -7.67 19.76
CA GLY A 131 6.02 -8.05 20.22
C GLY A 131 6.78 -6.89 20.88
N PRO A 132 8.11 -7.00 21.05
CA PRO A 132 8.89 -6.02 21.78
C PRO A 132 8.88 -4.62 21.15
N GLY A 133 8.55 -4.51 19.86
CA GLY A 133 8.54 -3.27 19.07
C GLY A 133 9.92 -2.59 18.93
N GLY A 134 9.97 -1.60 18.05
CA GLY A 134 10.98 -0.52 18.06
C GLY A 134 12.18 -0.67 17.11
N PHE A 135 12.79 -1.85 16.93
CA PHE A 135 13.99 -2.01 16.07
C PHE A 135 14.01 -3.33 15.29
N ASP A 136 12.93 -3.60 14.57
CA ASP A 136 12.70 -4.84 13.82
C ASP A 136 13.21 -4.74 12.38
N ILE A 137 14.47 -5.12 12.18
CA ILE A 137 15.07 -5.29 10.85
C ILE A 137 15.22 -6.79 10.60
N PRO A 138 14.61 -7.36 9.54
CA PRO A 138 14.80 -8.77 9.19
C PRO A 138 16.29 -9.11 9.09
N VAL A 139 16.69 -10.21 9.73
CA VAL A 139 18.10 -10.52 9.95
C VAL A 139 18.85 -10.74 8.62
N GLU A 140 18.15 -11.26 7.62
CA GLU A 140 18.67 -11.40 6.27
C GLU A 140 18.96 -10.05 5.61
N ARG A 141 18.02 -9.09 5.72
CA ARG A 141 18.20 -7.73 5.20
C ARG A 141 19.39 -7.03 5.86
N LEU A 142 19.53 -7.18 7.18
CA LEU A 142 20.65 -6.61 7.92
C LEU A 142 22.00 -7.11 7.41
N TYR A 143 22.15 -8.41 7.17
CA TYR A 143 23.42 -8.94 6.63
C TYR A 143 23.67 -8.55 5.17
N GLN A 144 22.61 -8.35 4.37
CA GLN A 144 22.73 -7.87 2.98
C GLN A 144 23.24 -6.42 2.89
N MET A 145 23.04 -5.60 3.93
CA MET A 145 23.54 -4.22 4.01
C MET A 145 25.07 -4.13 4.27
N GLY A 146 25.74 -5.26 4.50
CA GLY A 146 27.19 -5.30 4.72
C GLY A 146 28.00 -4.88 3.49
N ARG A 147 29.20 -4.31 3.74
CA ARG A 147 30.12 -3.94 2.65
C ARG A 147 30.53 -5.15 1.79
N PRO A 148 30.91 -4.96 0.51
CA PRO A 148 31.48 -6.01 -0.31
C PRO A 148 32.66 -6.73 0.38
N GLY A 149 32.69 -8.06 0.33
CA GLY A 149 33.71 -8.88 0.97
C GLY A 149 33.45 -9.24 2.44
N MET A 150 32.31 -8.85 3.00
CA MET A 150 31.85 -9.35 4.30
C MET A 150 31.62 -10.87 4.27
N ARG A 151 31.80 -11.56 5.41
CA ARG A 151 31.52 -12.99 5.50
C ARG A 151 30.02 -13.23 5.24
N LYS A 152 29.72 -14.13 4.30
CA LYS A 152 28.33 -14.43 3.95
C LYS A 152 27.67 -15.21 5.08
N MET A 153 26.52 -14.70 5.55
CA MET A 153 25.67 -15.39 6.51
C MET A 153 24.61 -16.18 5.76
N ASN A 154 24.37 -17.42 6.18
CA ASN A 154 23.32 -18.30 5.68
C ASN A 154 22.16 -18.29 6.67
N ILE A 155 21.05 -17.67 6.28
CA ILE A 155 19.86 -17.53 7.13
C ILE A 155 18.81 -18.49 6.62
N VAL A 156 18.22 -19.27 7.53
CA VAL A 156 17.20 -20.27 7.22
C VAL A 156 16.05 -20.12 8.21
N GLY A 157 14.84 -20.03 7.72
CA GLY A 157 13.66 -19.92 8.55
C GLY A 157 12.50 -19.29 7.78
N PRO A 158 11.32 -19.21 8.41
CA PRO A 158 11.00 -19.77 9.73
C PRO A 158 10.94 -21.31 9.73
N LEU A 159 11.29 -21.95 10.85
CA LEU A 159 11.29 -23.41 11.03
C LEU A 159 10.58 -23.77 12.34
N LEU A 160 9.54 -24.61 12.32
CA LEU A 160 8.67 -24.86 13.50
C LEU A 160 8.07 -23.57 14.06
N ALA A 161 7.62 -22.68 13.15
CA ALA A 161 7.10 -21.36 13.47
C ALA A 161 5.94 -21.42 14.48
N LYS A 162 5.04 -22.39 14.30
CA LYS A 162 3.87 -22.57 15.16
C LYS A 162 4.29 -22.90 16.60
N GLU A 163 5.20 -23.86 16.77
CA GLU A 163 5.71 -24.29 18.06
C GLU A 163 6.49 -23.19 18.77
N ALA A 164 7.29 -22.42 18.03
CA ALA A 164 7.96 -21.24 18.54
C ALA A 164 6.95 -20.18 19.03
N MET A 165 5.96 -19.85 18.20
CA MET A 165 4.90 -18.88 18.52
C MET A 165 4.04 -19.33 19.72
N ASP A 166 3.80 -20.63 19.90
CA ASP A 166 3.01 -21.15 21.01
C ASP A 166 3.66 -20.86 22.38
N VAL A 167 4.99 -20.79 22.47
CA VAL A 167 5.68 -20.36 23.69
C VAL A 167 5.41 -18.88 23.97
N HIS A 168 5.49 -18.02 22.95
CA HIS A 168 5.15 -16.60 23.09
C HIS A 168 3.69 -16.41 23.54
N ARG A 169 2.73 -17.12 22.92
CA ARG A 169 1.31 -17.11 23.30
C ARG A 169 1.09 -17.55 24.75
N ALA A 170 1.68 -18.69 25.13
CA ALA A 170 1.52 -19.26 26.46
C ALA A 170 2.18 -18.43 27.57
N SER A 171 3.26 -17.69 27.24
CA SER A 171 3.99 -16.90 28.23
C SER A 171 3.16 -15.76 28.86
N GLY A 172 2.14 -15.27 28.14
CA GLY A 172 1.34 -14.11 28.51
C GLY A 172 2.17 -12.82 28.68
N VAL A 173 3.43 -12.83 28.23
CA VAL A 173 4.35 -11.68 28.29
C VAL A 173 3.88 -10.57 27.36
N TRP A 174 3.40 -10.98 26.19
CA TRP A 174 2.84 -10.09 25.20
C TRP A 174 1.35 -9.89 25.51
N CYS A 175 1.04 -8.76 26.15
CA CYS A 175 -0.29 -8.45 26.66
C CYS A 175 -1.12 -7.71 25.61
N LYS A 176 -1.66 -8.46 24.62
CA LYS A 176 -3.02 -8.31 24.06
C LYS A 176 -3.18 -9.25 22.84
N PRO A 177 -4.03 -10.30 22.91
CA PRO A 177 -4.82 -10.65 21.74
C PRO A 177 -5.58 -9.38 21.34
N ILE A 178 -5.60 -9.03 20.07
CA ILE A 178 -6.35 -7.85 19.59
C ILE A 178 -7.82 -8.02 19.97
N THR A 179 -8.20 -7.47 21.12
CA THR A 179 -9.59 -7.16 21.47
C THR A 179 -9.74 -5.67 21.29
N THR A 180 -10.69 -5.33 20.43
CA THR A 180 -11.10 -3.98 20.08
C THR A 180 -11.43 -3.19 21.36
N ASN A 181 -10.61 -2.20 21.69
CA ASN A 181 -11.06 -0.99 22.39
C ASN A 181 -10.11 0.18 22.13
N ASN A 182 -10.75 1.32 21.88
CA ASN A 182 -10.23 2.58 21.36
C ASN A 182 -9.19 3.26 22.24
N ASP A 183 -8.47 4.18 21.59
CA ASP A 183 -7.57 5.20 22.15
C ASP A 183 -6.23 4.71 22.69
N ASN A 184 -5.29 4.52 21.76
CA ASN A 184 -4.02 5.24 21.72
C ASN A 184 -3.21 4.78 20.50
N GLY A 185 -3.04 5.67 19.51
CA GLY A 185 -1.93 5.62 18.55
C GLY A 185 -1.90 4.49 17.51
N LYS A 186 -3.05 4.11 16.93
CA LYS A 186 -3.07 3.18 15.78
C LYS A 186 -3.04 3.95 14.47
N HIS A 187 -1.90 3.96 13.78
CA HIS A 187 -1.85 4.23 12.34
C HIS A 187 -1.86 2.89 11.59
N THR A 188 -2.95 2.16 11.74
CA THR A 188 -3.34 1.09 10.81
C THR A 188 -4.21 1.72 9.75
N ASN A 189 -3.74 1.77 8.50
CA ASN A 189 -4.49 2.12 7.27
C ASN A 189 -5.92 2.65 7.51
N GLN A 190 -6.03 3.92 7.93
CA GLN A 190 -7.30 4.59 8.23
C GLN A 190 -8.29 4.43 7.07
N ASP A 191 -7.78 4.34 5.83
CA ASP A 191 -8.59 4.22 4.61
C ASP A 191 -9.17 2.82 4.41
N ILE A 192 -8.44 1.76 4.78
CA ILE A 192 -8.95 0.37 4.73
C ILE A 192 -9.98 0.14 5.84
N GLU A 193 -9.75 0.72 7.01
CA GLU A 193 -10.74 0.71 8.09
C GLU A 193 -11.95 1.57 7.71
N THR A 194 -11.74 2.71 7.03
CA THR A 194 -12.82 3.55 6.47
C THR A 194 -13.63 2.76 5.43
N GLU A 195 -13.00 2.15 4.44
CA GLU A 195 -13.65 1.33 3.40
C GLU A 195 -14.39 0.12 4.00
N ARG A 196 -13.81 -0.56 5.01
CA ARG A 196 -14.48 -1.65 5.73
C ARG A 196 -15.64 -1.15 6.59
N SER A 197 -15.51 0.02 7.21
CA SER A 197 -16.58 0.64 8.00
C SER A 197 -17.77 1.11 7.15
N LEU A 198 -17.57 1.37 5.85
CA LEU A 198 -18.65 1.74 4.93
C LEU A 198 -19.71 0.64 4.78
N LEU A 199 -19.27 -0.62 4.74
CA LEU A 199 -20.19 -1.78 4.69
C LEU A 199 -21.10 -1.84 5.92
N GLN A 200 -20.58 -1.47 7.08
CA GLN A 200 -21.27 -1.61 8.37
C GLN A 200 -22.08 -0.36 8.74
N SER A 201 -21.66 0.82 8.27
CA SER A 201 -22.29 2.10 8.61
C SER A 201 -23.46 2.48 7.70
N GLY A 202 -23.64 1.81 6.56
CA GLY A 202 -24.65 2.18 5.55
C GLY A 202 -24.30 3.45 4.77
N LEU A 203 -23.25 4.20 5.17
CA LEU A 203 -22.81 5.41 4.48
C LEU A 203 -22.43 5.13 3.03
N GLY A 204 -21.82 3.98 2.72
CA GLY A 204 -21.45 3.60 1.35
C GLY A 204 -22.64 3.54 0.39
N ALA A 205 -23.86 3.37 0.91
CA ALA A 205 -25.11 3.28 0.17
C ALA A 205 -26.00 4.54 0.30
N ALA A 206 -25.63 5.50 1.14
CA ALA A 206 -26.43 6.70 1.37
C ALA A 206 -26.59 7.52 0.06
N PRO A 207 -27.76 8.11 -0.21
CA PRO A 207 -27.99 8.90 -1.41
C PRO A 207 -27.16 10.19 -1.40
N ALA A 208 -26.84 10.70 -2.59
CA ALA A 208 -26.21 12.01 -2.72
C ALA A 208 -27.24 13.14 -2.55
N THR A 209 -26.90 14.15 -1.74
CA THR A 209 -27.86 15.18 -1.27
C THR A 209 -27.61 16.58 -1.82
N ARG A 210 -26.49 16.83 -2.53
CA ARG A 210 -26.07 18.16 -3.02
C ARG A 210 -25.90 19.22 -1.92
N ASP A 211 -25.66 18.81 -0.68
CA ASP A 211 -25.51 19.71 0.48
C ASP A 211 -24.20 20.50 0.51
N PHE A 212 -23.27 20.17 -0.38
CA PHE A 212 -22.05 20.93 -0.61
C PHE A 212 -21.66 20.90 -2.08
N GLN A 213 -20.96 21.93 -2.51
CA GLN A 213 -20.50 22.10 -3.88
C GLN A 213 -19.01 21.77 -3.97
N VAL A 214 -18.62 21.11 -5.04
CA VAL A 214 -17.23 20.92 -5.42
C VAL A 214 -16.76 22.20 -6.14
N PRO A 215 -15.70 22.87 -5.66
CA PRO A 215 -15.22 24.12 -6.26
C PRO A 215 -14.77 23.92 -7.71
N VAL A 216 -15.03 24.92 -8.56
CA VAL A 216 -14.46 25.01 -9.91
C VAL A 216 -13.41 26.12 -9.90
N ILE A 217 -12.17 25.80 -10.26
CA ILE A 217 -11.00 26.66 -10.13
C ILE A 217 -10.34 26.82 -11.50
N SER A 218 -10.10 28.06 -11.94
CA SER A 218 -9.33 28.32 -13.16
C SER A 218 -7.83 28.18 -12.89
N MET A 219 -7.11 27.50 -13.78
CA MET A 219 -5.65 27.37 -13.74
C MET A 219 -4.93 28.49 -14.51
N SER A 220 -5.69 29.46 -15.03
CA SER A 220 -5.13 30.64 -15.70
C SER A 220 -4.56 31.63 -14.67
N THR A 221 -3.42 32.22 -14.98
CA THR A 221 -2.73 33.24 -14.19
C THR A 221 -2.26 34.34 -15.15
N GLN A 222 -2.30 35.61 -14.77
CA GLN A 222 -1.88 36.73 -15.64
C GLN A 222 -0.37 37.06 -15.51
N ASP A 223 0.44 36.07 -15.11
CA ASP A 223 1.90 36.18 -14.90
C ASP A 223 2.35 37.13 -13.77
N ASP A 224 1.48 37.44 -12.80
CA ASP A 224 1.84 38.15 -11.56
C ASP A 224 2.01 37.17 -10.38
N ASP A 225 3.04 37.35 -9.54
CA ASP A 225 3.33 36.48 -8.36
C ASP A 225 2.13 36.38 -7.38
N ASP A 226 1.29 37.42 -7.33
CA ASP A 226 0.07 37.46 -6.52
C ASP A 226 -0.98 36.46 -7.04
N ASP A 227 -1.11 36.28 -8.36
CA ASP A 227 -2.06 35.36 -8.98
C ASP A 227 -1.72 33.91 -8.68
N GLU A 228 -0.43 33.54 -8.72
CA GLU A 228 0.00 32.17 -8.41
C GLU A 228 -0.22 31.83 -6.94
N THR A 229 -0.02 32.80 -6.04
CA THR A 229 -0.33 32.66 -4.62
C THR A 229 -1.83 32.50 -4.38
N ILE A 230 -2.67 33.27 -5.08
CA ILE A 230 -4.14 33.15 -5.00
C ILE A 230 -4.59 31.77 -5.49
N LEU A 231 -4.08 31.32 -6.63
CA LEU A 231 -4.38 29.99 -7.17
C LEU A 231 -3.97 28.88 -6.20
N ALA A 232 -2.75 28.93 -5.65
CA ALA A 232 -2.28 27.97 -4.67
C ALA A 232 -3.21 27.92 -3.43
N ASN A 233 -3.63 29.08 -2.92
CA ASN A 233 -4.55 29.14 -1.79
C ASN A 233 -5.94 28.56 -2.11
N GLN A 234 -6.47 28.80 -3.31
CA GLN A 234 -7.75 28.23 -3.75
C GLN A 234 -7.68 26.69 -3.84
N LEU A 235 -6.62 26.17 -4.45
CA LEU A 235 -6.38 24.72 -4.54
C LEU A 235 -6.21 24.11 -3.15
N TRP A 236 -5.41 24.74 -2.29
CA TRP A 236 -5.20 24.31 -0.91
C TRP A 236 -6.51 24.27 -0.12
N ASP A 237 -7.33 25.32 -0.21
CA ASP A 237 -8.61 25.38 0.50
C ASP A 237 -9.58 24.30 0.02
N ALA A 238 -9.69 24.11 -1.30
CA ALA A 238 -10.54 23.06 -1.84
C ALA A 238 -10.02 21.66 -1.47
N ALA A 239 -8.72 21.41 -1.54
CA ALA A 239 -8.11 20.14 -1.19
C ALA A 239 -8.25 19.79 0.30
N ARG A 240 -8.08 20.76 1.21
CA ARG A 240 -8.16 20.51 2.67
C ARG A 240 -9.60 20.41 3.19
N THR A 241 -10.56 21.11 2.55
CA THR A 241 -11.95 21.19 3.04
C THR A 241 -12.90 20.28 2.31
N VAL A 242 -12.74 20.11 1.00
CA VAL A 242 -13.59 19.25 0.18
C VAL A 242 -12.83 18.00 -0.22
N GLY A 243 -11.52 18.12 -0.52
CA GLY A 243 -10.64 17.06 -1.06
C GLY A 243 -10.98 16.63 -2.48
N PHE A 244 -11.89 17.37 -3.12
CA PHE A 244 -12.23 17.32 -4.53
C PHE A 244 -12.36 18.76 -5.05
N PHE A 245 -11.96 18.99 -6.29
CA PHE A 245 -12.19 20.23 -7.02
C PHE A 245 -12.14 19.97 -8.52
N THR A 246 -12.77 20.83 -9.31
CA THR A 246 -12.68 20.78 -10.78
C THR A 246 -11.78 21.91 -11.25
N VAL A 247 -10.83 21.62 -12.13
CA VAL A 247 -9.98 22.65 -12.76
C VAL A 247 -10.44 22.94 -14.18
N VAL A 248 -10.45 24.22 -14.56
CA VAL A 248 -10.67 24.73 -15.93
C VAL A 248 -9.47 25.56 -16.37
N ASP A 249 -9.40 25.94 -17.65
CA ASP A 249 -8.27 26.69 -18.22
C ASP A 249 -6.89 26.04 -17.96
N HIS A 250 -6.88 24.71 -17.90
CA HIS A 250 -5.74 23.89 -17.47
C HIS A 250 -4.66 23.71 -18.56
N GLY A 251 -4.89 24.20 -19.78
CA GLY A 251 -3.91 24.20 -20.88
C GLY A 251 -3.72 22.86 -21.61
N ILE A 252 -4.58 21.86 -21.36
CA ILE A 252 -4.63 20.64 -22.19
C ILE A 252 -5.57 20.91 -23.35
N PRO A 253 -5.16 20.69 -24.63
CA PRO A 253 -6.01 20.95 -25.78
C PRO A 253 -7.33 20.17 -25.71
N LEU A 254 -8.46 20.86 -25.92
CA LEU A 254 -9.77 20.24 -25.86
C LEU A 254 -9.93 19.18 -26.96
N GLU A 255 -9.35 19.42 -28.13
CA GLU A 255 -9.34 18.49 -29.26
C GLU A 255 -8.63 17.18 -28.90
N LEU A 256 -7.55 17.24 -28.09
CA LEU A 256 -6.85 16.04 -27.62
C LEU A 256 -7.73 15.23 -26.66
N ILE A 257 -8.43 15.89 -25.74
CA ILE A 257 -9.37 15.24 -24.82
C ILE A 257 -10.50 14.57 -25.62
N GLN A 258 -11.08 15.27 -26.59
CA GLN A 258 -12.12 14.73 -27.47
C GLN A 258 -11.62 13.53 -28.28
N GLN A 259 -10.41 13.61 -28.84
CA GLN A 259 -9.78 12.49 -29.55
C GLN A 259 -9.55 11.29 -28.63
N ALA A 260 -9.11 11.52 -27.38
CA ALA A 260 -8.91 10.46 -26.39
C ALA A 260 -10.23 9.74 -26.06
N PHE A 261 -11.33 10.47 -25.91
CA PHE A 261 -12.65 9.86 -25.76
C PHE A 261 -13.10 9.11 -27.02
N ALA A 262 -12.81 9.63 -28.22
CA ALA A 262 -13.18 8.98 -29.46
C ALA A 262 -12.45 7.64 -29.67
N VAL A 263 -11.13 7.59 -29.43
CA VAL A 263 -10.37 6.33 -29.52
C VAL A 263 -10.76 5.34 -28.42
N SER A 264 -11.11 5.84 -27.22
CA SER A 264 -11.68 5.03 -26.13
C SER A 264 -12.99 4.37 -26.56
N ALA A 265 -13.94 5.15 -27.06
CA ALA A 265 -15.24 4.65 -27.50
C ALA A 265 -15.10 3.64 -28.65
N ASP A 266 -14.24 3.91 -29.62
CA ASP A 266 -13.94 3.01 -30.73
C ASP A 266 -13.38 1.67 -30.23
N PHE A 267 -12.36 1.72 -29.36
CA PHE A 267 -11.76 0.52 -28.77
C PHE A 267 -12.78 -0.34 -28.00
N PHE A 268 -13.59 0.27 -27.12
CA PHE A 268 -14.50 -0.49 -26.28
C PHE A 268 -15.76 -0.98 -27.01
N SER A 269 -16.29 -0.21 -27.97
CA SER A 269 -17.57 -0.49 -28.64
C SER A 269 -17.43 -1.32 -29.92
N ASN A 270 -16.32 -1.19 -30.65
CA ASN A 270 -16.15 -1.82 -31.97
C ASN A 270 -15.29 -3.09 -31.95
N GLN A 271 -14.85 -3.53 -30.77
CA GLN A 271 -14.11 -4.78 -30.59
C GLN A 271 -14.83 -5.69 -29.61
N THR A 272 -14.75 -7.00 -29.88
CA THR A 272 -15.18 -8.03 -28.93
C THR A 272 -14.26 -8.05 -27.72
N ARG A 273 -14.74 -8.65 -26.62
CA ARG A 273 -13.93 -8.84 -25.42
C ARG A 273 -12.65 -9.64 -25.71
N GLU A 274 -12.75 -10.71 -26.50
CA GLU A 274 -11.63 -11.60 -26.82
C GLU A 274 -10.54 -10.87 -27.61
N GLU A 275 -10.93 -10.07 -28.60
CA GLU A 275 -9.99 -9.21 -29.35
C GLU A 275 -9.26 -8.22 -28.43
N LYS A 276 -9.99 -7.59 -27.49
CA LYS A 276 -9.39 -6.66 -26.51
C LYS A 276 -8.42 -7.36 -25.56
N GLU A 277 -8.75 -8.57 -25.09
CA GLU A 277 -7.88 -9.39 -24.22
C GLU A 277 -6.62 -9.89 -24.95
N GLU A 278 -6.76 -10.28 -26.23
CA GLU A 278 -5.62 -10.69 -27.06
C GLU A 278 -4.71 -9.49 -27.40
N GLN A 279 -5.31 -8.35 -27.76
CA GLN A 279 -4.57 -7.15 -28.10
C GLN A 279 -3.84 -6.54 -26.89
N SER A 280 -4.48 -6.52 -25.72
CA SER A 280 -3.95 -5.88 -24.52
C SER A 280 -4.13 -6.77 -23.28
N PRO A 281 -3.35 -7.85 -23.16
CA PRO A 281 -3.51 -8.79 -22.06
C PRO A 281 -3.21 -8.14 -20.71
N PHE A 282 -4.16 -8.22 -19.78
CA PHE A 282 -4.02 -7.65 -18.44
C PHE A 282 -2.99 -8.39 -17.59
N ALA A 283 -2.05 -7.63 -17.06
CA ALA A 283 -1.03 -8.07 -16.13
C ALA A 283 -1.25 -7.38 -14.78
N LYS A 284 -1.82 -8.11 -13.82
CA LYS A 284 -2.22 -7.58 -12.50
C LYS A 284 -1.05 -6.99 -11.73
N GLU A 285 0.11 -7.66 -11.77
CA GLU A 285 1.37 -7.25 -11.14
C GLU A 285 2.00 -5.99 -11.78
N LEU A 286 1.60 -5.68 -13.02
CA LEU A 286 2.02 -4.49 -13.72
C LEU A 286 0.96 -3.38 -13.67
N ASN A 287 -0.26 -3.68 -13.21
CA ASN A 287 -1.44 -2.81 -13.30
C ASN A 287 -1.60 -2.24 -14.72
N SER A 288 -1.54 -3.10 -15.74
CA SER A 288 -1.52 -2.67 -17.15
C SER A 288 -2.22 -3.68 -18.05
N GLY A 289 -2.89 -3.18 -19.10
CA GLY A 289 -3.66 -3.97 -20.06
C GLY A 289 -5.18 -3.78 -19.92
N TYR A 290 -5.96 -4.63 -20.58
CA TYR A 290 -7.42 -4.56 -20.63
C TYR A 290 -8.09 -5.45 -19.58
N GLU A 291 -8.95 -4.87 -18.76
CA GLU A 291 -9.62 -5.50 -17.63
C GLU A 291 -11.16 -5.43 -17.78
N TYR A 292 -11.88 -6.53 -17.56
CA TYR A 292 -13.34 -6.65 -17.76
C TYR A 292 -14.05 -7.22 -16.52
N PHE A 293 -14.85 -6.41 -15.80
CA PHE A 293 -15.71 -6.84 -14.67
C PHE A 293 -15.03 -7.65 -13.55
N THR A 294 -13.73 -7.47 -13.34
CA THR A 294 -12.94 -8.25 -12.36
C THR A 294 -12.81 -7.58 -11.00
N GLN A 295 -13.10 -6.28 -10.90
CA GLN A 295 -12.85 -5.50 -9.70
C GLN A 295 -13.98 -5.63 -8.69
N VAL A 296 -13.78 -6.45 -7.65
CA VAL A 296 -14.66 -6.51 -6.48
C VAL A 296 -14.07 -5.62 -5.39
N ARG A 297 -14.81 -4.60 -4.96
CA ARG A 297 -14.37 -3.73 -3.87
C ARG A 297 -14.69 -4.36 -2.51
N PRO A 298 -13.77 -4.30 -1.53
CA PRO A 298 -14.08 -4.72 -0.17
C PRO A 298 -15.30 -4.00 0.40
N SER A 299 -15.50 -2.72 0.04
CA SER A 299 -16.60 -1.87 0.50
C SER A 299 -17.99 -2.24 -0.03
N THR A 300 -18.08 -3.08 -1.07
CA THR A 300 -19.37 -3.46 -1.69
C THR A 300 -19.58 -4.97 -1.77
N GLY A 301 -18.51 -5.75 -1.92
CA GLY A 301 -18.59 -7.20 -2.17
C GLY A 301 -19.32 -7.55 -3.47
N THR A 302 -19.42 -6.60 -4.41
CA THR A 302 -19.98 -6.74 -5.77
C THR A 302 -18.95 -6.29 -6.80
N ALA A 303 -18.97 -6.87 -8.00
CA ALA A 303 -18.09 -6.46 -9.09
C ALA A 303 -18.54 -5.11 -9.67
N ASP A 304 -17.59 -4.18 -9.80
CA ASP A 304 -17.77 -2.91 -10.50
C ASP A 304 -18.32 -3.18 -11.93
N GLN A 305 -19.42 -2.52 -12.30
CA GLN A 305 -20.03 -2.69 -13.62
C GLN A 305 -19.30 -1.86 -14.69
N LYS A 306 -18.04 -2.22 -14.97
CA LYS A 306 -17.16 -1.52 -15.90
C LYS A 306 -16.15 -2.45 -16.57
N GLU A 307 -15.62 -1.97 -17.68
CA GLU A 307 -14.39 -2.44 -18.29
C GLU A 307 -13.39 -1.28 -18.40
N SER A 308 -12.10 -1.59 -18.52
CA SER A 308 -11.06 -0.57 -18.56
C SER A 308 -9.79 -1.03 -19.25
N LEU A 309 -9.00 -0.06 -19.70
CA LEU A 309 -7.67 -0.26 -20.28
C LEU A 309 -6.68 0.63 -19.52
N GLN A 310 -5.64 0.04 -18.94
CA GLN A 310 -4.59 0.76 -18.21
C GLN A 310 -3.32 0.90 -19.06
N VAL A 311 -2.98 2.15 -19.39
CA VAL A 311 -1.70 2.55 -19.98
C VAL A 311 -0.77 3.02 -18.87
N THR A 312 0.18 2.17 -18.49
CA THR A 312 1.07 2.40 -17.35
C THR A 312 2.44 2.84 -17.84
N ALA A 313 2.83 4.07 -17.49
CA ALA A 313 4.05 4.73 -17.97
C ALA A 313 5.30 4.27 -17.23
N ARG A 314 5.60 2.97 -17.32
CA ARG A 314 6.84 2.36 -16.82
C ARG A 314 7.56 1.67 -17.96
N GLN A 315 8.89 1.75 -17.96
CA GLN A 315 9.71 1.13 -19.00
C GLN A 315 9.35 -0.36 -19.18
N GLY A 316 9.09 -0.77 -20.41
CA GLY A 316 8.79 -2.15 -20.79
C GLY A 316 7.40 -2.69 -20.40
N VAL A 317 6.59 -1.95 -19.62
CA VAL A 317 5.29 -2.46 -19.15
C VAL A 317 4.26 -2.60 -20.27
N MET A 318 4.25 -1.64 -21.20
CA MET A 318 3.31 -1.66 -22.33
C MET A 318 3.77 -2.57 -23.49
N GLU A 319 4.95 -3.21 -23.40
CA GLU A 319 5.42 -4.14 -24.44
C GLU A 319 4.43 -5.31 -24.57
N GLY A 320 3.88 -5.48 -25.78
CA GLY A 320 2.85 -6.48 -26.08
C GLY A 320 1.46 -6.16 -25.52
N ARG A 321 1.20 -4.93 -25.07
CA ARG A 321 -0.11 -4.50 -24.52
C ARG A 321 -0.63 -3.19 -25.10
N TRP A 322 0.07 -2.61 -26.07
CA TRP A 322 -0.37 -1.35 -26.67
C TRP A 322 -1.69 -1.55 -27.44
N PRO A 323 -2.70 -0.66 -27.24
CA PRO A 323 -3.85 -0.56 -28.13
C PRO A 323 -3.42 -0.13 -29.56
N PRO A 324 -4.34 -0.02 -30.54
CA PRO A 324 -3.96 0.34 -31.91
C PRO A 324 -3.17 1.65 -31.97
N GLU A 325 -2.32 1.82 -32.98
CA GLU A 325 -1.37 2.94 -33.11
C GLU A 325 -2.00 4.32 -32.83
N LYS A 326 -3.16 4.61 -33.44
CA LYS A 326 -3.90 5.86 -33.19
C LYS A 326 -4.30 6.05 -31.72
N PHE A 327 -4.71 4.98 -31.05
CA PHE A 327 -5.01 5.01 -29.62
C PHE A 327 -3.72 5.25 -28.83
N GLN A 328 -2.67 4.48 -29.11
CA GLN A 328 -1.38 4.61 -28.45
C GLN A 328 -0.83 6.05 -28.52
N ASP A 329 -0.84 6.67 -29.70
CA ASP A 329 -0.37 8.03 -29.90
C ASP A 329 -1.19 9.04 -29.09
N THR A 330 -2.52 8.88 -29.10
CA THR A 330 -3.45 9.75 -28.37
C THR A 330 -3.28 9.60 -26.86
N ALA A 331 -3.17 8.35 -26.38
CA ALA A 331 -2.97 8.04 -24.98
C ALA A 331 -1.64 8.57 -24.45
N THR A 332 -0.57 8.44 -25.24
CA THR A 332 0.77 8.96 -24.88
C THR A 332 0.75 10.48 -24.77
N GLN A 333 0.17 11.18 -25.74
CA GLN A 333 0.03 12.64 -25.70
C GLN A 333 -0.81 13.12 -24.50
N LEU A 334 -1.97 12.49 -24.27
CA LEU A 334 -2.82 12.85 -23.13
C LEU A 334 -2.11 12.59 -21.81
N LEU A 335 -1.38 11.48 -21.70
CA LEU A 335 -0.62 11.11 -20.50
C LEU A 335 0.46 12.16 -20.20
N GLU A 336 1.21 12.64 -21.19
CA GLU A 336 2.21 13.70 -21.01
C GLU A 336 1.59 15.04 -20.57
N HIS A 337 0.44 15.41 -21.14
CA HIS A 337 -0.27 16.63 -20.75
C HIS A 337 -0.87 16.53 -19.34
N ALA A 338 -1.49 15.40 -19.00
CA ALA A 338 -2.02 15.15 -17.67
C ALA A 338 -0.89 15.13 -16.62
N HIS A 339 0.27 14.55 -16.95
CA HIS A 339 1.45 14.56 -16.10
C HIS A 339 1.95 15.98 -15.79
N LYS A 340 2.06 16.84 -16.80
CA LYS A 340 2.44 18.25 -16.60
C LYS A 340 1.44 18.99 -15.70
N LEU A 341 0.14 18.79 -15.91
CA LEU A 341 -0.90 19.40 -15.08
C LEU A 341 -0.85 18.90 -13.64
N ALA A 342 -0.72 17.58 -13.43
CA ALA A 342 -0.58 16.99 -12.11
C ALA A 342 0.64 17.55 -11.36
N ASN A 343 1.80 17.64 -12.02
CA ASN A 343 3.01 18.22 -11.42
C ASN A 343 2.83 19.70 -11.05
N ARG A 344 2.09 20.48 -11.86
CA ARG A 344 1.75 21.88 -11.52
C ARG A 344 0.88 21.94 -10.26
N ILE A 345 -0.18 21.13 -10.18
CA ILE A 345 -1.05 21.06 -8.99
C ILE A 345 -0.26 20.64 -7.76
N LEU A 346 0.55 19.59 -7.86
CA LEU A 346 1.40 19.12 -6.77
C LEU A 346 2.40 20.20 -6.30
N THR A 347 3.00 20.95 -7.22
CA THR A 347 3.90 22.06 -6.90
C THR A 347 3.19 23.15 -6.11
N LEU A 348 1.99 23.55 -6.54
CA LEU A 348 1.19 24.58 -5.87
C LEU A 348 0.71 24.14 -4.48
N LEU A 349 0.46 22.84 -4.28
CA LEU A 349 0.05 22.29 -2.99
C LEU A 349 1.23 22.02 -2.04
N GLU A 350 2.43 21.76 -2.55
CA GLU A 350 3.54 21.16 -1.79
C GLU A 350 3.91 21.95 -0.53
N LYS A 351 4.03 23.28 -0.66
CA LYS A 351 4.45 24.16 0.46
C LYS A 351 3.56 23.96 1.68
N ASP A 352 2.25 23.89 1.45
CA ASP A 352 1.26 23.73 2.51
C ASP A 352 0.97 22.26 2.80
N ALA A 353 1.09 21.33 1.85
CA ALA A 353 0.87 19.92 2.12
C ALA A 353 2.03 19.32 2.93
N CYS A 354 3.26 19.56 2.50
CA CYS A 354 4.48 18.88 2.94
C CYS A 354 5.59 19.89 3.29
N PRO A 355 5.44 20.68 4.37
CA PRO A 355 6.33 21.80 4.68
C PRO A 355 7.76 21.37 5.06
N LEU A 356 7.96 20.08 5.33
CA LEU A 356 9.26 19.49 5.65
C LEU A 356 10.01 19.01 4.40
N ASN A 357 9.35 18.93 3.24
CA ASN A 357 9.99 18.53 2.00
C ASN A 357 10.85 19.67 1.44
N GLU A 358 11.91 19.30 0.72
CA GLU A 358 12.59 20.24 -0.17
C GLU A 358 11.64 20.63 -1.30
N ALA A 359 11.70 21.89 -1.74
CA ALA A 359 10.85 22.37 -2.83
C ALA A 359 11.04 21.56 -4.13
N GLY A 360 9.92 21.20 -4.75
CA GLY A 360 9.81 20.37 -5.94
C GLY A 360 9.94 18.87 -5.67
N THR A 361 9.93 18.40 -4.42
CA THR A 361 10.00 16.97 -4.10
C THR A 361 8.83 16.20 -4.71
N LEU A 362 7.60 16.67 -4.52
CA LEU A 362 6.40 16.01 -5.04
C LEU A 362 6.47 15.91 -6.56
N ALA A 363 6.66 17.01 -7.28
CA ALA A 363 6.70 17.01 -8.75
C ALA A 363 7.84 16.16 -9.35
N LYS A 364 8.99 16.05 -8.68
CA LYS A 364 10.12 15.21 -9.14
C LYS A 364 9.94 13.73 -8.84
N SER A 365 8.94 13.39 -8.02
CA SER A 365 8.70 12.01 -7.58
C SER A 365 7.87 11.21 -8.57
N HIS A 366 7.48 11.78 -9.70
CA HIS A 366 6.68 11.15 -10.73
C HIS A 366 7.46 11.20 -12.04
N THR A 367 7.83 10.06 -12.57
CA THR A 367 8.45 9.98 -13.90
C THR A 367 7.62 9.14 -14.85
N LEU A 368 7.69 9.51 -16.13
CA LEU A 368 7.08 8.75 -17.21
C LEU A 368 8.14 7.89 -17.88
N TRP A 369 7.81 6.63 -18.12
CA TRP A 369 8.61 5.67 -18.88
C TRP A 369 9.98 5.33 -18.28
N ALA A 370 10.24 5.72 -17.03
CA ALA A 370 11.42 5.28 -16.28
C ALA A 370 11.25 3.85 -15.75
N PRO A 371 12.34 3.18 -15.33
CA PRO A 371 12.28 1.85 -14.69
C PRO A 371 11.37 1.80 -13.46
N ASP A 372 11.33 2.87 -12.66
CA ASP A 372 10.57 2.96 -11.41
C ASP A 372 9.23 3.69 -11.55
N GLY A 373 8.91 4.22 -12.74
CA GLY A 373 7.68 5.00 -12.99
C GLY A 373 6.42 4.20 -12.68
N GLN A 374 5.38 4.87 -12.16
CA GLN A 374 4.11 4.22 -11.80
C GLN A 374 2.86 4.96 -12.31
N CYS A 375 3.02 6.16 -12.87
CA CYS A 375 1.89 6.93 -13.39
C CYS A 375 1.09 6.12 -14.42
N THR A 376 -0.23 6.14 -14.29
CA THR A 376 -1.13 5.29 -15.09
C THR A 376 -2.27 6.12 -15.66
N LEU A 377 -2.51 6.01 -16.95
CA LEU A 377 -3.71 6.54 -17.61
C LEU A 377 -4.69 5.39 -17.84
N ARG A 378 -5.84 5.44 -17.17
CA ARG A 378 -6.89 4.43 -17.24
C ARG A 378 -8.09 4.94 -18.02
N PHE A 379 -8.36 4.30 -19.14
CA PHE A 379 -9.58 4.50 -19.92
C PHE A 379 -10.67 3.61 -19.33
N LEU A 380 -11.82 4.18 -19.02
CA LEU A 380 -12.95 3.50 -18.39
C LEU A 380 -14.16 3.56 -19.31
N HIS A 381 -14.77 2.39 -19.54
CA HIS A 381 -16.06 2.27 -20.19
C HIS A 381 -17.05 1.60 -19.25
N TYR A 382 -18.19 2.24 -19.09
CA TYR A 382 -19.33 1.69 -18.38
C TYR A 382 -20.39 1.35 -19.43
N PRO A 383 -20.62 0.05 -19.71
CA PRO A 383 -21.51 -0.38 -20.77
C PRO A 383 -22.92 0.21 -20.68
N PRO A 384 -23.62 0.36 -21.82
CA PRO A 384 -25.01 0.78 -21.83
C PRO A 384 -25.86 -0.25 -21.08
N MET A 385 -26.92 0.24 -20.46
CA MET A 385 -27.79 -0.58 -19.63
C MET A 385 -29.23 -0.38 -20.04
N GLU A 386 -30.00 -1.46 -20.11
CA GLU A 386 -31.44 -1.38 -20.34
C GLU A 386 -32.14 -0.75 -19.13
N PRO A 387 -33.21 0.05 -19.32
CA PRO A 387 -33.96 0.68 -18.23
C PRO A 387 -34.35 -0.27 -17.10
N GLU A 388 -34.81 -1.48 -17.43
CA GLU A 388 -35.19 -2.49 -16.44
C GLU A 388 -33.98 -3.03 -15.66
N THR A 389 -32.83 -3.20 -16.32
CA THR A 389 -31.59 -3.62 -15.66
C THR A 389 -31.09 -2.54 -14.70
N ALA A 390 -31.16 -1.26 -15.10
CA ALA A 390 -30.80 -0.14 -14.22
C ALA A 390 -31.70 -0.08 -12.99
N LYS A 391 -33.01 -0.28 -13.19
CA LYS A 391 -33.98 -0.34 -12.08
C LYS A 391 -33.70 -1.50 -11.11
N GLN A 392 -33.30 -2.67 -11.62
CA GLN A 392 -32.95 -3.82 -10.80
C GLN A 392 -31.66 -3.60 -10.00
N LEU A 393 -30.62 -3.06 -10.63
CA LEU A 393 -29.29 -2.90 -10.01
C LEU A 393 -29.19 -1.67 -9.09
N THR A 394 -30.13 -0.73 -9.18
CA THR A 394 -30.25 0.41 -8.24
C THR A 394 -30.92 0.02 -6.92
N THR A 395 -31.56 -1.15 -6.85
CA THR A 395 -32.13 -1.72 -5.63
C THR A 395 -31.23 -2.81 -5.04
N PRO A 396 -31.26 -3.04 -3.71
CA PRO A 396 -30.55 -4.17 -3.12
C PRO A 396 -30.97 -5.51 -3.75
N ASP A 397 -30.00 -6.39 -4.04
CA ASP A 397 -30.24 -7.74 -4.55
C ASP A 397 -30.90 -8.66 -3.50
N GLU A 398 -31.13 -9.93 -3.84
CA GLU A 398 -31.71 -10.93 -2.93
C GLU A 398 -30.89 -11.15 -1.65
N GLN A 399 -29.60 -10.79 -1.67
CA GLN A 399 -28.68 -10.84 -0.53
C GLN A 399 -28.51 -9.47 0.16
N GLY A 400 -29.27 -8.46 -0.27
CA GLY A 400 -29.24 -7.10 0.27
C GLY A 400 -28.06 -6.25 -0.21
N LYS A 401 -27.32 -6.67 -1.24
CA LYS A 401 -26.17 -5.92 -1.77
C LYS A 401 -26.58 -4.91 -2.82
N ILE A 402 -25.90 -3.78 -2.84
CA ILE A 402 -26.10 -2.71 -3.83
C ILE A 402 -24.99 -2.77 -4.87
N HIS A 403 -25.37 -2.62 -6.14
CA HIS A 403 -24.44 -2.63 -7.26
C HIS A 403 -24.02 -1.21 -7.66
N TRP A 404 -22.81 -1.09 -8.20
CA TRP A 404 -22.23 0.18 -8.58
C TRP A 404 -21.55 0.08 -9.95
N ARG A 405 -21.53 1.18 -10.69
CA ARG A 405 -20.61 1.31 -11.84
C ARG A 405 -19.17 1.31 -11.35
N ALA A 406 -18.90 2.00 -10.24
CA ALA A 406 -17.71 1.81 -9.42
C ALA A 406 -18.05 2.03 -7.94
N GLY A 407 -17.77 1.05 -7.08
CA GLY A 407 -18.08 1.13 -5.65
C GLY A 407 -17.32 2.25 -4.91
N PRO A 408 -17.77 2.66 -3.72
CA PRO A 408 -17.03 3.60 -2.85
C PRO A 408 -15.59 3.16 -2.59
N HIS A 409 -14.62 4.01 -2.89
CA HIS A 409 -13.19 3.75 -2.64
C HIS A 409 -12.40 5.06 -2.54
N THR A 410 -11.13 4.90 -2.16
CA THR A 410 -10.07 5.92 -2.25
C THR A 410 -9.05 5.54 -3.32
N ASP A 411 -8.37 6.55 -3.90
CA ASP A 411 -7.28 6.33 -4.85
C ASP A 411 -5.94 6.28 -4.11
N TRP A 412 -5.03 5.39 -4.53
CA TRP A 412 -3.76 5.15 -3.83
C TRP A 412 -2.61 6.04 -4.29
N ASP A 413 -2.88 7.10 -5.04
CA ASP A 413 -1.87 7.95 -5.65
C ASP A 413 -1.72 9.28 -4.89
N ASN A 414 -1.09 10.28 -5.50
CA ASN A 414 -1.02 11.61 -4.89
C ASN A 414 -2.21 12.48 -5.32
N VAL A 415 -2.46 12.54 -6.63
CA VAL A 415 -3.61 13.22 -7.21
C VAL A 415 -4.12 12.43 -8.42
N THR A 416 -5.45 12.31 -8.53
CA THR A 416 -6.12 11.77 -9.71
C THR A 416 -6.67 12.91 -10.56
N LEU A 417 -6.43 12.87 -11.87
CA LEU A 417 -7.06 13.74 -12.85
C LEU A 417 -8.11 12.94 -13.61
N LEU A 418 -9.38 13.24 -13.38
CA LEU A 418 -10.52 12.55 -13.98
C LEU A 418 -11.20 13.41 -15.05
N PHE A 419 -11.02 12.99 -16.30
CA PHE A 419 -11.72 13.52 -17.46
C PHE A 419 -13.11 12.89 -17.56
N GLN A 420 -14.14 13.73 -17.66
CA GLN A 420 -15.54 13.34 -17.79
C GLN A 420 -16.17 14.00 -19.02
N GLN A 421 -17.20 13.37 -19.60
CA GLN A 421 -17.95 13.96 -20.71
C GLN A 421 -19.23 14.67 -20.20
N PRO A 422 -19.54 15.89 -20.71
CA PRO A 422 -20.84 16.50 -20.50
C PRO A 422 -21.99 15.55 -20.85
N GLY A 423 -23.03 15.53 -20.03
CA GLY A 423 -24.18 14.63 -20.19
C GLY A 423 -23.97 13.20 -19.67
N GLN A 424 -22.78 12.84 -19.18
CA GLN A 424 -22.48 11.51 -18.62
C GLN A 424 -22.20 11.57 -17.11
N ALA A 425 -23.24 11.88 -16.34
CA ALA A 425 -23.17 11.98 -14.88
C ALA A 425 -22.89 10.63 -14.19
N GLY A 426 -22.67 10.68 -12.88
CA GLY A 426 -22.62 9.49 -12.02
C GLY A 426 -21.50 9.50 -10.98
N LEU A 427 -20.48 10.35 -11.13
CA LEU A 427 -19.45 10.52 -10.12
C LEU A 427 -20.02 11.22 -8.89
N GLU A 428 -19.70 10.69 -7.71
CA GLU A 428 -20.08 11.26 -6.43
C GLU A 428 -18.89 11.20 -5.47
N CYS A 429 -18.70 12.23 -4.65
CA CYS A 429 -17.72 12.23 -3.58
C CYS A 429 -18.39 12.37 -2.21
N CYS A 430 -17.78 11.79 -1.20
CA CYS A 430 -18.17 11.95 0.18
C CYS A 430 -17.54 13.23 0.75
N SER A 431 -18.27 13.91 1.65
CA SER A 431 -17.77 15.08 2.39
C SER A 431 -16.49 14.73 3.15
N ASN A 432 -15.52 15.64 3.11
CA ASN A 432 -14.27 15.50 3.85
C ASN A 432 -14.56 15.48 5.37
N PRO A 433 -14.04 14.50 6.13
CA PRO A 433 -14.24 14.43 7.57
C PRO A 433 -13.58 15.58 8.35
N HIS A 434 -12.64 16.32 7.75
CA HIS A 434 -12.07 17.52 8.35
C HIS A 434 -13.04 18.71 8.30
N ASP A 435 -14.10 18.66 7.50
CA ASP A 435 -15.19 19.64 7.58
C ASP A 435 -16.11 19.32 8.77
N THR A 436 -15.74 19.86 9.94
CA THR A 436 -16.52 19.71 11.18
C THR A 436 -17.78 20.59 11.21
N THR A 437 -18.03 21.41 10.19
CA THR A 437 -19.17 22.33 10.17
C THR A 437 -20.48 21.64 9.78
N LYS A 438 -20.41 20.44 9.20
CA LYS A 438 -21.54 19.76 8.55
C LYS A 438 -21.91 18.39 9.14
N GLY A 439 -21.87 18.18 10.46
CA GLY A 439 -22.48 17.00 11.10
C GLY A 439 -22.04 15.64 10.50
N GLU A 440 -23.01 14.78 10.13
CA GLU A 440 -22.76 13.45 9.53
C GLU A 440 -22.20 13.53 8.09
N ARG A 441 -21.37 12.54 7.70
CA ARG A 441 -20.80 12.45 6.34
C ARG A 441 -21.89 12.29 5.28
N ARG A 442 -21.75 12.96 4.13
CA ARG A 442 -22.75 12.97 3.04
C ARG A 442 -22.11 12.83 1.67
N TRP A 443 -22.86 12.34 0.70
CA TRP A 443 -22.44 12.28 -0.70
C TRP A 443 -22.93 13.49 -1.48
N THR A 444 -22.11 14.00 -2.41
CA THR A 444 -22.53 15.02 -3.40
C THR A 444 -22.15 14.57 -4.81
N PRO A 445 -22.98 14.84 -5.83
CA PRO A 445 -22.61 14.63 -7.23
C PRO A 445 -21.51 15.58 -7.68
N ILE A 446 -20.63 15.09 -8.55
CA ILE A 446 -19.64 15.88 -9.27
C ILE A 446 -20.06 15.91 -10.73
N ASP A 447 -20.82 16.93 -11.09
CA ASP A 447 -21.32 17.08 -12.46
C ASP A 447 -20.16 17.41 -13.41
N PRO A 448 -20.11 16.82 -14.61
CA PRO A 448 -19.12 17.17 -15.62
C PRO A 448 -19.21 18.66 -16.00
N VAL A 449 -18.07 19.34 -15.95
CA VAL A 449 -17.92 20.73 -16.39
C VAL A 449 -17.28 20.73 -17.78
N GLU A 450 -17.82 21.50 -18.71
CA GLU A 450 -17.23 21.65 -20.05
C GLU A 450 -15.82 22.25 -19.95
N GLY A 451 -14.83 21.59 -20.55
CA GLY A 451 -13.42 21.96 -20.40
C GLY A 451 -12.86 21.76 -18.98
N GLY A 452 -13.59 21.06 -18.11
CA GLY A 452 -13.21 20.79 -16.73
C GLY A 452 -12.61 19.41 -16.53
N ILE A 453 -11.66 19.31 -15.59
CA ILE A 453 -11.10 18.05 -15.12
C ILE A 453 -11.34 17.97 -13.61
N ALA A 454 -12.01 16.90 -13.16
CA ALA A 454 -12.21 16.67 -11.72
C ALA A 454 -10.90 16.15 -11.12
N ILE A 455 -10.50 16.70 -9.99
CA ILE A 455 -9.27 16.38 -9.26
C ILE A 455 -9.63 15.87 -7.87
N ASN A 456 -8.99 14.80 -7.44
CA ASN A 456 -9.01 14.37 -6.04
C ASN A 456 -7.63 14.07 -5.51
N ILE A 457 -7.51 14.22 -4.19
CA ILE A 457 -6.33 13.81 -3.43
C ILE A 457 -6.37 12.30 -3.23
N GLY A 458 -5.23 11.65 -3.40
CA GLY A 458 -5.05 10.22 -3.14
C GLY A 458 -4.32 9.95 -1.82
N ASP A 459 -4.30 8.68 -1.43
CA ASP A 459 -3.82 8.24 -0.12
C ASP A 459 -2.32 8.48 0.09
N MET A 460 -1.50 8.46 -0.98
CA MET A 460 -0.07 8.78 -0.85
C MET A 460 0.10 10.23 -0.40
N LEU A 461 -0.62 11.17 -0.98
CA LEU A 461 -0.50 12.58 -0.62
C LEU A 461 -1.15 12.86 0.74
N ALA A 462 -2.24 12.17 1.08
CA ALA A 462 -2.82 12.23 2.42
C ALA A 462 -1.79 11.79 3.48
N ARG A 463 -1.06 10.69 3.23
CA ARG A 463 0.05 10.23 4.09
C ARG A 463 1.21 11.22 4.11
N TRP A 464 1.67 11.67 2.94
CA TRP A 464 2.83 12.56 2.82
C TRP A 464 2.59 13.93 3.45
N SER A 465 1.33 14.36 3.50
CA SER A 465 0.91 15.61 4.12
C SER A 465 0.58 15.48 5.61
N ASP A 466 0.87 14.34 6.24
CA ASP A 466 0.57 14.08 7.66
C ASP A 466 -0.91 14.22 8.00
N GLY A 467 -1.78 13.86 7.06
CA GLY A 467 -3.23 14.01 7.20
C GLY A 467 -3.72 15.45 7.10
N ARG A 468 -2.89 16.41 6.67
CA ARG A 468 -3.37 17.78 6.38
C ARG A 468 -4.31 17.82 5.16
N LEU A 469 -4.07 16.91 4.21
CA LEU A 469 -5.00 16.61 3.13
C LEU A 469 -5.67 15.25 3.39
N TYR A 470 -6.91 15.11 2.92
CA TYR A 470 -7.69 13.88 3.09
C TYR A 470 -7.94 13.24 1.72
N SER A 471 -7.78 11.92 1.65
CA SER A 471 -8.15 11.13 0.48
C SER A 471 -9.64 10.83 0.53
N ASN A 472 -10.41 11.49 -0.33
CA ASN A 472 -11.86 11.42 -0.27
C ASN A 472 -12.40 10.15 -0.89
N LEU A 473 -13.34 9.54 -0.18
CA LEU A 473 -14.19 8.51 -0.73
C LEU A 473 -14.97 9.03 -1.93
N HIS A 474 -14.95 8.26 -3.00
CA HIS A 474 -15.70 8.54 -4.21
C HIS A 474 -16.24 7.26 -4.84
N ARG A 475 -17.29 7.40 -5.64
CA ARG A 475 -17.98 6.29 -6.30
C ARG A 475 -18.58 6.73 -7.62
N VAL A 476 -18.94 5.76 -8.46
CA VAL A 476 -19.76 5.98 -9.65
C VAL A 476 -21.07 5.22 -9.48
N ARG A 477 -22.16 5.95 -9.30
CA ARG A 477 -23.50 5.37 -9.14
C ARG A 477 -23.99 4.66 -10.41
N MET A 478 -24.99 3.80 -10.23
CA MET A 478 -25.77 3.30 -11.37
C MET A 478 -26.50 4.44 -12.08
N PRO A 479 -26.70 4.35 -13.40
CA PRO A 479 -27.52 5.31 -14.13
C PRO A 479 -28.99 5.24 -13.68
N THR A 480 -29.72 6.35 -13.81
CA THR A 480 -31.19 6.33 -13.62
C THR A 480 -31.87 5.69 -14.84
N VAL A 481 -33.16 5.38 -14.70
CA VAL A 481 -33.99 4.85 -15.78
C VAL A 481 -34.05 5.83 -16.96
N GLU A 482 -34.13 7.13 -16.68
CA GLU A 482 -34.15 8.20 -17.67
C GLU A 482 -32.82 8.30 -18.42
N GLU A 483 -31.69 8.16 -17.72
CA GLU A 483 -30.34 8.13 -18.33
C GLU A 483 -30.10 6.89 -19.20
N CYS A 484 -30.92 5.84 -19.03
CA CYS A 484 -30.91 4.62 -19.83
C CYS A 484 -31.96 4.62 -20.95
N THR A 485 -32.61 5.75 -21.24
CA THR A 485 -33.67 5.84 -22.27
C THR A 485 -33.31 6.87 -23.35
N PRO A 486 -32.69 6.46 -24.49
CA PRO A 486 -32.24 5.11 -24.82
C PRO A 486 -30.97 4.68 -24.06
N PRO A 487 -30.63 3.37 -24.02
CA PRO A 487 -29.43 2.89 -23.36
C PRO A 487 -28.17 3.59 -23.87
N SER A 488 -27.33 4.07 -22.96
CA SER A 488 -26.14 4.84 -23.31
C SER A 488 -24.91 4.45 -22.46
N SER A 489 -23.76 4.39 -23.12
CA SER A 489 -22.47 4.19 -22.47
C SER A 489 -22.05 5.44 -21.70
N ARG A 490 -21.28 5.25 -20.62
CA ARG A 490 -20.47 6.32 -20.01
C ARG A 490 -19.00 6.02 -20.23
N TYR A 491 -18.24 7.06 -20.51
CA TYR A 491 -16.79 7.03 -20.62
C TYR A 491 -16.16 8.01 -19.64
N SER A 492 -15.04 7.61 -19.05
CA SER A 492 -14.16 8.52 -18.32
C SER A 492 -12.71 8.10 -18.51
N ILE A 493 -11.79 9.03 -18.31
CA ILE A 493 -10.35 8.75 -18.37
C ILE A 493 -9.77 9.25 -17.06
N ALA A 494 -9.04 8.40 -16.34
CA ALA A 494 -8.41 8.75 -15.06
C ALA A 494 -6.90 8.68 -15.22
N TYR A 495 -6.20 9.78 -14.97
CA TYR A 495 -4.75 9.80 -14.84
C TYR A 495 -4.37 9.77 -13.36
N PHE A 496 -3.62 8.76 -12.95
CA PHE A 496 -3.19 8.54 -11.58
C PHE A 496 -1.74 9.01 -11.40
N ALA A 497 -1.51 10.05 -10.62
CA ALA A 497 -0.17 10.57 -10.32
C ALA A 497 0.49 9.78 -9.18
N GLN A 498 0.91 8.56 -9.48
CA GLN A 498 1.62 7.68 -8.55
C GLN A 498 3.11 7.98 -8.54
N SER A 499 3.68 8.15 -7.35
CA SER A 499 5.11 8.36 -7.19
C SER A 499 5.90 7.13 -7.68
N ASP A 500 7.11 7.35 -8.17
CA ASP A 500 8.03 6.29 -8.57
C ASP A 500 8.28 5.33 -7.42
N LYS A 501 8.47 4.04 -7.73
CA LYS A 501 8.56 2.97 -6.72
C LYS A 501 9.53 3.25 -5.59
N ALA A 502 10.71 3.77 -5.93
CA ALA A 502 11.78 4.04 -4.99
C ALA A 502 11.58 5.34 -4.18
N THR A 503 10.62 6.18 -4.55
CA THR A 503 10.31 7.43 -3.84
C THR A 503 9.94 7.12 -2.39
N VAL A 504 10.63 7.76 -1.45
CA VAL A 504 10.38 7.61 -0.03
C VAL A 504 9.35 8.64 0.42
N ILE A 505 8.18 8.17 0.85
CA ILE A 505 7.14 8.99 1.47
C ILE A 505 7.53 9.18 2.93
N ARG A 506 7.88 10.42 3.30
CA ARG A 506 8.23 10.82 4.67
C ARG A 506 7.06 11.55 5.30
N SER A 507 6.68 11.12 6.49
CA SER A 507 5.64 11.73 7.31
C SER A 507 6.28 12.39 8.55
N LYS A 508 5.49 13.04 9.41
CA LYS A 508 5.88 13.66 10.68
C LYS A 508 6.77 12.74 11.53
N GLU A 509 7.51 13.37 12.44
CA GLU A 509 8.35 12.64 13.40
C GLU A 509 7.57 11.53 14.13
N GLY A 510 8.06 10.29 14.03
CA GLY A 510 7.48 9.11 14.68
C GLY A 510 6.81 8.11 13.73
N GLU A 511 6.61 8.44 12.45
CA GLU A 511 6.18 7.46 11.43
C GLU A 511 7.36 6.98 10.58
N ASP A 512 7.49 5.66 10.43
CA ASP A 512 8.55 5.10 9.60
C ASP A 512 8.36 5.48 8.11
N PRO A 513 9.43 5.91 7.43
CA PRO A 513 9.38 6.17 6.00
C PRO A 513 9.02 4.89 5.24
N ILE A 514 8.17 5.01 4.23
CA ILE A 514 7.76 3.92 3.35
C ILE A 514 8.04 4.30 1.90
N THR A 515 8.48 3.36 1.07
CA THR A 515 8.59 3.62 -0.37
C THR A 515 7.21 3.62 -1.01
N ALA A 516 7.01 4.38 -2.08
CA ALA A 516 5.74 4.39 -2.81
C ALA A 516 5.40 3.00 -3.39
N GLY A 517 6.43 2.23 -3.78
CA GLY A 517 6.26 0.83 -4.20
C GLY A 517 5.74 -0.07 -3.07
N ASP A 518 6.33 0.00 -1.88
CA ASP A 518 5.89 -0.76 -0.72
C ASP A 518 4.49 -0.34 -0.25
N TYR A 519 4.16 0.96 -0.38
CA TYR A 519 2.84 1.50 -0.08
C TYR A 519 1.77 0.90 -1.00
N ILE A 520 1.97 0.88 -2.31
CA ILE A 520 1.02 0.25 -3.25
C ILE A 520 0.89 -1.25 -2.96
N LEU A 521 2.00 -1.94 -2.70
CA LEU A 521 1.99 -3.37 -2.36
C LEU A 521 1.22 -3.66 -1.06
N SER A 522 1.28 -2.76 -0.07
CA SER A 522 0.48 -2.93 1.16
C SER A 522 -1.02 -2.77 0.87
N ARG A 523 -1.42 -1.78 0.06
CA ARG A 523 -2.83 -1.58 -0.36
C ARG A 523 -3.37 -2.74 -1.18
N ILE A 524 -2.57 -3.27 -2.11
CA ILE A 524 -2.93 -4.47 -2.89
C ILE A 524 -3.18 -5.64 -1.94
N ARG A 525 -2.26 -5.93 -1.00
CA ARG A 525 -2.40 -7.06 -0.05
C ARG A 525 -3.66 -6.94 0.79
N SER A 526 -3.93 -5.76 1.35
CA SER A 526 -5.12 -5.54 2.19
C SER A 526 -6.45 -5.71 1.46
N ASN A 527 -6.49 -5.53 0.13
CA ASN A 527 -7.68 -5.80 -0.67
C ASN A 527 -7.93 -7.30 -0.93
N PHE A 528 -6.93 -8.18 -0.73
CA PHE A 528 -7.05 -9.63 -0.97
C PHE A 528 -7.13 -10.46 0.33
N GLU A 529 -6.96 -9.86 1.49
CA GLU A 529 -7.05 -10.51 2.82
C GLU A 529 -8.50 -10.57 3.39
N SER A 530 -9.52 -10.44 2.54
CA SER A 530 -10.94 -10.51 2.94
C SER A 530 -11.48 -11.93 3.04
#